data_AF-A0A2A2M1S4-F1
#
_entry.id   AF-A0A2A2M1S4-F1
#
_cell.length_a   1.000
_cell.length_b   1.000
_cell.length_c   1.000
_cell.angle_alpha   90.00
_cell.angle_beta   90.00
_cell.angle_gamma   90.00
#
_symmetry.space_group_name_H-M   'P 1'
#
loop_
_entity.id
_entity.type
_entity.pdbx_description
1 polymer ?
#
loop_
_entity_poly.entity_id
_entity_poly.type
_entity_poly.pdbx_seq_one_letter_code
_entity_poly.pdbx_strand_id
1 'polypeptide(L)'
;MVSRWGWFGLGATAAFLVAGSAAAQTSPAGDTTRPQTPPTTDGVSLDPNAPLAALPDIGVAWPELKPDATEAAATQATDAAGERRYGWRIEGIDSAATPLLRRRFEELSTLAENDGSAANAAQLDRRAREDGDLLRTLLRGEGYYDARVTTRIEPGAKPQVVLAAEPGTLPSG
;
A
#
# COMPACT_ATOMS: atom_id res chain seq x y z
N MET A 1 -7.95 -11.16 -37.74
CA MET A 1 -8.86 -10.00 -37.80
C MET A 1 -10.26 -10.48 -37.53
N VAL A 2 -10.87 -10.02 -36.43
CA VAL A 2 -12.28 -9.65 -36.25
C VAL A 2 -12.51 -9.57 -34.74
N SER A 3 -12.42 -8.34 -34.24
CA SER A 3 -13.05 -7.91 -33.00
C SER A 3 -14.55 -7.75 -33.27
N ARG A 4 -15.38 -7.98 -32.25
CA ARG A 4 -16.50 -7.09 -31.90
C ARG A 4 -17.13 -7.51 -30.57
N TRP A 5 -16.74 -6.76 -29.56
CA TRP A 5 -17.34 -6.65 -28.24
C TRP A 5 -18.63 -5.83 -28.39
N GLY A 6 -19.76 -6.38 -27.93
CA GLY A 6 -21.05 -5.69 -27.89
C GLY A 6 -21.49 -5.49 -26.45
N TRP A 7 -21.35 -4.27 -25.94
CA TRP A 7 -21.82 -3.86 -24.62
C TRP A 7 -23.30 -3.46 -24.70
N PHE A 8 -24.11 -4.00 -23.79
CA PHE A 8 -25.53 -3.67 -23.58
C PHE A 8 -25.67 -2.39 -22.77
N GLY A 9 -26.37 -1.38 -23.30
CA GLY A 9 -26.73 -0.16 -22.58
C GLY A 9 -28.22 -0.12 -22.28
N LEU A 10 -28.61 -0.31 -21.01
CA LEU A 10 -29.95 -0.01 -20.50
C LEU A 10 -29.86 0.16 -18.99
N GLY A 11 -30.39 1.28 -18.46
CA GLY A 11 -30.62 1.42 -17.02
C GLY A 11 -30.45 2.83 -16.50
N ALA A 12 -31.49 3.64 -16.66
CA ALA A 12 -31.71 4.84 -15.87
C ALA A 12 -32.01 4.45 -14.41
N THR A 13 -31.41 5.15 -13.45
CA THR A 13 -31.93 5.21 -12.07
C THR A 13 -31.52 6.50 -11.37
N ALA A 14 -32.53 7.34 -11.16
CA ALA A 14 -32.77 8.35 -10.14
C ALA A 14 -31.67 8.64 -9.10
N ALA A 15 -31.28 9.91 -9.05
CA ALA A 15 -30.72 10.56 -7.87
C ALA A 15 -31.78 10.63 -6.76
N PHE A 16 -31.41 10.24 -5.53
CA PHE A 16 -32.20 10.58 -4.35
C PHE A 16 -31.39 10.45 -3.05
N LEU A 17 -31.43 11.54 -2.26
CA LEU A 17 -31.27 11.66 -0.79
C LEU A 17 -29.92 11.20 -0.19
N VAL A 18 -29.33 11.80 0.85
CA VAL A 18 -29.78 12.81 1.81
C VAL A 18 -28.54 13.38 2.49
N ALA A 19 -28.57 14.69 2.77
CA ALA A 19 -27.60 15.34 3.63
C ALA A 19 -27.70 14.76 5.06
N GLY A 20 -26.69 14.01 5.47
CA GLY A 20 -26.50 13.60 6.86
C GLY A 20 -25.69 14.63 7.62
N SER A 21 -26.35 15.36 8.51
CA SER A 21 -25.75 16.37 9.40
C SER A 21 -24.58 15.79 10.21
N ALA A 22 -23.43 16.46 10.16
CA ALA A 22 -22.32 16.22 11.07
C ALA A 22 -22.72 16.66 12.48
N ALA A 23 -23.10 15.71 13.34
CA ALA A 23 -23.19 15.93 14.77
C ALA A 23 -21.76 15.90 15.34
N ALA A 24 -21.22 17.07 15.66
CA ALA A 24 -19.99 17.20 16.42
C ALA A 24 -20.18 16.51 17.78
N GLN A 25 -19.36 15.50 18.08
CA GLN A 25 -19.33 14.88 19.41
C GLN A 25 -18.69 15.84 20.41
N THR A 26 -19.50 16.45 21.26
CA THR A 26 -19.05 17.10 22.49
C THR A 26 -18.80 16.03 23.54
N SER A 27 -17.53 15.72 23.83
CA SER A 27 -17.17 14.86 24.96
C SER A 27 -17.42 15.61 26.28
N PRO A 28 -18.00 14.96 27.31
CA PRO A 28 -18.03 15.51 28.66
C PRO A 28 -16.61 15.46 29.23
N ALA A 29 -16.08 16.62 29.64
CA ALA A 29 -14.83 16.71 30.37
C ALA A 29 -15.01 16.04 31.74
N GLY A 30 -14.40 14.87 31.91
CA GLY A 30 -14.30 14.22 33.20
C GLY A 30 -13.36 14.98 34.11
N ASP A 31 -13.86 15.45 35.24
CA ASP A 31 -13.06 15.87 36.39
C ASP A 31 -12.22 14.67 36.86
N THR A 32 -10.91 14.76 36.66
CA THR A 32 -9.93 13.94 37.39
C THR A 32 -8.95 14.89 38.05
N THR A 33 -9.20 15.15 39.33
CA THR A 33 -8.29 15.84 40.25
C THR A 33 -6.98 15.05 40.34
N ARG A 34 -5.94 15.53 39.66
CA ARG A 34 -4.56 15.06 39.87
C ARG A 34 -3.73 16.26 40.34
N PRO A 35 -3.21 16.29 41.58
CA PRO A 35 -2.24 17.30 41.95
C PRO A 35 -0.90 16.90 41.35
N GLN A 36 -0.62 17.31 40.12
CA GLN A 36 0.75 17.33 39.60
C GLN A 36 0.99 18.79 39.22
N THR A 37 1.67 19.52 40.10
CA THR A 37 2.23 20.82 39.74
C THR A 37 3.36 20.52 38.74
N PRO A 38 3.23 20.84 37.44
CA PRO A 38 4.41 20.90 36.59
C PRO A 38 5.35 21.96 37.19
N PRO A 39 6.69 21.84 37.07
CA PRO A 39 7.52 23.02 37.25
C PRO A 39 6.94 24.08 36.31
N THR A 40 6.56 25.23 36.86
CA THR A 40 6.26 26.43 36.07
C THR A 40 7.46 26.63 35.15
N THR A 41 7.35 26.22 33.89
CA THR A 41 8.17 26.83 32.85
C THR A 41 7.62 28.23 32.82
N ASP A 42 8.32 29.14 33.52
CA ASP A 42 8.04 30.57 33.42
C ASP A 42 7.79 30.87 31.95
N GLY A 43 6.62 31.44 31.67
CA GLY A 43 6.20 31.74 30.32
C GLY A 43 7.21 32.68 29.69
N VAL A 44 8.18 32.10 28.99
CA VAL A 44 9.10 32.84 28.14
C VAL A 44 8.25 33.40 27.01
N SER A 45 7.79 34.64 27.17
CA SER A 45 7.22 35.40 26.06
C SER A 45 8.35 35.59 25.05
N LEU A 46 8.35 34.76 24.01
CA LEU A 46 9.30 34.86 22.90
C LEU A 46 8.99 36.16 22.14
N ASP A 47 9.77 37.21 22.38
CA ASP A 47 9.69 38.45 21.61
C ASP A 47 10.33 38.23 20.22
N PRO A 48 9.57 38.35 19.11
CA PRO A 48 10.10 38.16 17.76
C PRO A 48 11.11 39.23 17.33
N ASN A 49 11.22 40.34 18.07
CA ASN A 49 12.21 41.38 17.86
C ASN A 49 13.41 41.26 18.80
N ALA A 50 13.43 40.26 19.70
CA ALA A 50 14.59 40.03 20.54
C ALA A 50 15.82 39.65 19.71
N PRO A 51 17.02 40.17 20.03
CA PRO A 51 18.24 39.78 19.35
C PRO A 51 18.49 38.28 19.53
N LEU A 52 18.87 37.60 18.44
CA LEU A 52 19.20 36.18 18.50
C LEU A 52 20.38 35.96 19.45
N ALA A 53 20.23 34.98 20.35
CA ALA A 53 21.36 34.50 21.14
C ALA A 53 22.46 33.97 20.20
N ALA A 54 23.72 34.20 20.56
CA ALA A 54 24.85 33.65 19.83
C ALA A 54 24.76 32.12 19.85
N LEU A 55 24.51 31.52 18.68
CA LEU A 55 24.54 30.07 18.53
C LEU A 55 25.99 29.58 18.65
N PRO A 56 26.26 28.57 19.50
CA PRO A 56 27.54 27.89 19.45
C PRO A 56 27.72 27.24 18.06
N ASP A 57 28.95 27.21 17.55
CA ASP A 57 29.25 26.54 16.28
C ASP A 57 29.06 25.03 16.43
N ILE A 58 27.91 24.53 15.97
CA ILE A 58 27.61 23.10 15.88
C ILE A 58 28.13 22.60 14.53
N GLY A 59 29.45 22.63 14.37
CA GLY A 59 30.16 22.20 13.17
C GLY A 59 30.18 20.68 13.05
N VAL A 60 29.07 20.06 12.62
CA VAL A 60 29.10 18.65 12.19
C VAL A 60 29.64 18.61 10.77
N ALA A 61 30.85 18.07 10.60
CA ALA A 61 31.43 17.84 9.28
C ALA A 61 30.54 16.86 8.51
N TRP A 62 29.79 17.37 7.54
CA TRP A 62 29.02 16.53 6.64
C TRP A 62 29.98 15.70 5.78
N PRO A 63 29.79 14.37 5.69
CA PRO A 63 30.65 13.55 4.86
C PRO A 63 30.55 14.00 3.40
N GLU A 64 31.71 14.22 2.78
CA GLU A 64 31.83 14.53 1.35
C GLU A 64 31.28 13.37 0.51
N LEU A 65 30.28 13.64 -0.34
CA LEU A 65 29.79 12.65 -1.31
C LEU A 65 30.84 12.48 -2.41
N LYS A 66 31.42 11.28 -2.50
CA LYS A 66 32.29 10.92 -3.62
C LYS A 66 31.46 10.85 -4.92
N PRO A 67 31.89 11.50 -6.01
CA PRO A 67 31.14 11.54 -7.28
C PRO A 67 30.85 10.14 -7.83
N ASP A 68 31.76 9.19 -7.62
CA ASP A 68 31.61 7.80 -8.09
C ASP A 68 30.40 7.06 -7.47
N ALA A 69 30.01 7.42 -6.24
CA ALA A 69 28.85 6.83 -5.57
C ALA A 69 27.52 7.39 -6.12
N THR A 70 27.52 8.66 -6.54
CA THR A 70 26.34 9.32 -7.10
C THR A 70 25.98 8.77 -8.47
N GLU A 71 26.96 8.55 -9.34
CA GLU A 71 26.72 8.10 -10.72
C GLU A 71 26.25 6.63 -10.77
N ALA A 72 26.83 5.76 -9.92
CA ALA A 72 26.36 4.38 -9.78
C ALA A 72 24.93 4.29 -9.21
N ALA A 73 24.60 5.11 -8.20
CA ALA A 73 23.25 5.16 -7.63
C ALA A 73 22.22 5.73 -8.62
N ALA A 74 22.58 6.77 -9.38
CA ALA A 74 21.72 7.36 -10.41
C ALA A 74 21.43 6.38 -11.56
N THR A 75 22.42 5.60 -11.97
CA THR A 75 22.26 4.57 -13.01
C THR A 75 21.32 3.45 -12.54
N GLN A 76 21.48 2.97 -11.29
CA GLN A 76 20.58 1.97 -10.71
C GLN A 76 19.16 2.49 -10.52
N ALA A 77 18.99 3.75 -10.11
CA ALA A 77 17.68 4.37 -9.98
C ALA A 77 16.95 4.47 -11.33
N THR A 78 17.70 4.81 -12.39
CA THR A 78 17.16 4.90 -13.76
C THR A 78 16.76 3.53 -14.31
N ASP A 79 17.58 2.50 -14.08
CA ASP A 79 17.27 1.13 -14.50
C ASP A 79 16.11 0.53 -13.68
N ALA A 80 15.99 0.85 -12.40
CA ALA A 80 14.84 0.49 -11.57
C ALA A 80 13.53 1.19 -12.00
N ALA A 81 13.64 2.41 -12.56
CA ALA A 81 12.53 3.15 -13.11
C ALA A 81 12.10 2.68 -14.52
N GLY A 82 12.94 1.90 -15.20
CA GLY A 82 12.64 1.33 -16.51
C GLY A 82 11.46 0.35 -16.48
N GLU A 83 10.54 0.48 -17.44
CA GLU A 83 9.44 -0.44 -17.60
C GLU A 83 9.91 -1.75 -18.25
N ARG A 84 9.56 -2.90 -17.65
CA ARG A 84 9.83 -4.22 -18.21
C ARG A 84 8.56 -5.04 -18.24
N ARG A 85 8.42 -5.90 -19.25
CA ARG A 85 7.36 -6.91 -19.24
C ARG A 85 7.53 -7.79 -18.01
N TYR A 86 6.44 -8.07 -17.32
CA TYR A 86 6.45 -8.92 -16.13
C TYR A 86 5.59 -10.18 -16.33
N GLY A 87 5.70 -11.11 -15.39
CA GLY A 87 4.73 -12.19 -15.20
C GLY A 87 4.32 -12.28 -13.75
N TRP A 88 3.28 -13.06 -13.46
CA TRP A 88 2.85 -13.30 -12.08
C TRP A 88 2.52 -14.76 -11.83
N ARG A 89 2.54 -15.17 -10.55
CA ARG A 89 2.09 -16.50 -10.10
C ARG A 89 1.61 -16.47 -8.66
N ILE A 90 0.73 -17.40 -8.31
CA ILE A 90 0.32 -17.68 -6.93
C ILE A 90 1.00 -18.97 -6.48
N GLU A 91 1.56 -18.97 -5.27
CA GLU A 91 2.15 -20.13 -4.61
C GLU A 91 1.37 -20.50 -3.35
N GLY A 92 1.40 -21.78 -2.94
CA GLY A 92 0.88 -22.25 -1.65
C GLY A 92 -0.65 -22.31 -1.52
N ILE A 93 -1.38 -22.06 -2.61
CA ILE A 93 -2.85 -22.01 -2.62
C ILE A 93 -3.52 -23.38 -2.88
N ASP A 94 -2.76 -24.44 -3.13
CA ASP A 94 -3.29 -25.70 -3.68
C ASP A 94 -4.41 -26.35 -2.85
N SER A 95 -4.36 -26.21 -1.51
CA SER A 95 -5.41 -26.70 -0.62
C SER A 95 -6.72 -25.91 -0.70
N ALA A 96 -6.65 -24.64 -1.12
CA ALA A 96 -7.76 -23.68 -1.09
C ALA A 96 -8.26 -23.25 -2.46
N ALA A 97 -7.53 -23.54 -3.52
CA ALA A 97 -7.77 -22.95 -4.84
C ALA A 97 -8.85 -23.68 -5.63
N THR A 98 -10.09 -23.43 -5.23
CA THR A 98 -11.30 -23.83 -5.96
C THR A 98 -11.33 -23.20 -7.36
N PRO A 99 -11.96 -23.84 -8.36
CA PRO A 99 -12.11 -23.24 -9.68
C PRO A 99 -12.82 -21.88 -9.67
N LEU A 100 -13.76 -21.69 -8.73
CA LEU A 100 -14.45 -20.42 -8.54
C LEU A 100 -13.50 -19.33 -8.02
N LEU A 101 -12.71 -19.63 -6.98
CA LEU A 101 -11.74 -18.67 -6.44
C LEU A 101 -10.74 -18.23 -7.52
N ARG A 102 -10.20 -19.18 -8.30
CA ARG A 102 -9.26 -18.86 -9.39
C ARG A 102 -9.87 -17.92 -10.41
N ARG A 103 -11.09 -18.22 -10.89
CA ARG A 103 -11.81 -17.33 -11.81
C ARG A 103 -12.07 -15.96 -11.23
N ARG A 104 -12.52 -15.88 -9.97
CA ARG A 104 -12.78 -14.60 -9.29
C ARG A 104 -11.52 -13.78 -9.12
N PHE A 105 -10.40 -14.43 -8.81
CA PHE A 105 -9.11 -13.76 -8.76
C PHE A 105 -8.74 -13.22 -10.14
N GLU A 106 -8.76 -14.05 -11.18
CA GLU A 106 -8.44 -13.63 -12.56
C GLU A 106 -9.35 -12.50 -13.07
N GLU A 107 -10.64 -12.51 -12.75
CA GLU A 107 -11.61 -11.48 -13.13
C GLU A 107 -11.36 -10.11 -12.46
N LEU A 108 -10.80 -10.10 -11.25
CA LEU A 108 -10.67 -8.91 -10.41
C LEU A 108 -9.23 -8.42 -10.26
N SER A 109 -8.26 -9.24 -10.66
CA SER A 109 -6.83 -9.01 -10.47
C SER A 109 -6.28 -7.98 -11.46
N THR A 110 -5.61 -6.97 -10.93
CA THR A 110 -4.90 -5.97 -11.74
C THR A 110 -3.67 -6.57 -12.41
N LEU A 111 -3.01 -7.55 -11.75
CA LEU A 111 -1.89 -8.30 -12.31
C LEU A 111 -2.32 -9.14 -13.50
N ALA A 112 -3.47 -9.83 -13.40
CA ALA A 112 -4.04 -10.67 -14.45
C ALA A 112 -4.50 -9.83 -15.65
N GLU A 113 -5.21 -8.71 -15.40
CA GLU A 113 -5.63 -7.79 -16.46
C GLU A 113 -4.44 -7.26 -17.27
N ASN A 114 -3.29 -7.06 -16.63
CA ASN A 114 -2.09 -6.50 -17.23
C ASN A 114 -0.97 -7.53 -17.46
N ASP A 115 -1.27 -8.83 -17.48
CA ASP A 115 -0.25 -9.86 -17.60
C ASP A 115 0.61 -9.68 -18.87
N GLY A 116 1.93 -9.82 -18.73
CA GLY A 116 2.89 -9.60 -19.80
C GLY A 116 3.09 -8.14 -20.22
N SER A 117 2.34 -7.17 -19.66
CA SER A 117 2.48 -5.75 -19.97
C SER A 117 3.73 -5.17 -19.33
N ALA A 118 4.22 -4.04 -19.86
CA ALA A 118 5.37 -3.36 -19.28
C ALA A 118 4.97 -2.59 -18.03
N ALA A 119 5.78 -2.68 -16.97
CA ALA A 119 5.62 -1.90 -15.75
C ALA A 119 6.98 -1.71 -15.07
N ASN A 120 7.14 -0.60 -14.34
CA ASN A 120 8.31 -0.39 -13.50
C ASN A 120 8.12 -0.98 -12.10
N ALA A 121 9.19 -1.02 -11.29
CA ALA A 121 9.17 -1.66 -9.97
C ALA A 121 8.10 -1.08 -9.02
N ALA A 122 7.90 0.25 -9.03
CA ALA A 122 6.92 0.91 -8.16
C ALA A 122 5.48 0.56 -8.56
N GLN A 123 5.19 0.47 -9.85
CA GLN A 123 3.89 0.03 -10.36
C GLN A 123 3.62 -1.43 -9.99
N LEU A 124 4.61 -2.31 -10.15
CA LEU A 124 4.49 -3.73 -9.79
C LEU A 124 4.25 -3.92 -8.30
N ASP A 125 4.96 -3.19 -7.44
CA ASP A 125 4.79 -3.25 -5.99
C ASP A 125 3.39 -2.82 -5.56
N ARG A 126 2.87 -1.74 -6.16
CA ARG A 126 1.48 -1.32 -5.93
C ARG A 126 0.48 -2.39 -6.34
N ARG A 127 0.57 -2.91 -7.57
CA ARG A 127 -0.33 -3.97 -8.08
C ARG A 127 -0.25 -5.23 -7.24
N ALA A 128 0.95 -5.63 -6.83
CA ALA A 128 1.16 -6.78 -5.98
C ALA A 128 0.43 -6.64 -4.64
N ARG A 129 0.53 -5.47 -3.98
CA ARG A 129 -0.20 -5.22 -2.72
C ARG A 129 -1.71 -5.28 -2.90
N GLU A 130 -2.23 -4.60 -3.92
CA GLU A 130 -3.67 -4.58 -4.23
C GLU A 130 -4.20 -6.01 -4.48
N ASP A 131 -3.51 -6.79 -5.30
CA ASP A 131 -3.90 -8.16 -5.62
C ASP A 131 -3.65 -9.14 -4.46
N GLY A 132 -2.67 -8.88 -3.59
CA GLY A 132 -2.46 -9.64 -2.36
C GLY A 132 -3.65 -9.51 -1.40
N ASP A 133 -4.19 -8.30 -1.27
CA ASP A 133 -5.39 -8.04 -0.47
C ASP A 133 -6.66 -8.64 -1.09
N LEU A 134 -6.77 -8.62 -2.42
CA LEU A 134 -7.82 -9.32 -3.16
C LEU A 134 -7.77 -10.82 -2.85
N LEU A 135 -6.61 -11.45 -3.01
CA LEU A 135 -6.46 -12.89 -2.78
C LEU A 135 -6.81 -13.28 -1.35
N ARG A 136 -6.33 -12.51 -0.36
CA ARG A 136 -6.67 -12.72 1.05
C ARG A 136 -8.18 -12.58 1.30
N THR A 137 -8.85 -11.66 0.62
CA THR A 137 -10.30 -11.48 0.74
C THR A 137 -11.07 -12.65 0.16
N LEU A 138 -10.66 -13.15 -1.02
CA LEU A 138 -11.26 -14.35 -1.62
C LEU A 138 -11.06 -15.59 -0.74
N LEU A 139 -9.86 -15.81 -0.21
CA LEU A 139 -9.57 -16.94 0.69
C LEU A 139 -10.47 -16.93 1.93
N ARG A 140 -10.68 -15.75 2.55
CA ARG A 140 -11.63 -15.61 3.67
C ARG A 140 -13.07 -15.89 3.27
N GLY A 141 -13.47 -15.52 2.05
CA GLY A 141 -14.77 -15.84 1.49
C GLY A 141 -15.01 -17.35 1.33
N GLU A 142 -13.95 -18.11 1.09
CA GLU A 142 -13.98 -19.59 1.03
C GLU A 142 -13.82 -20.26 2.43
N GLY A 143 -13.75 -19.47 3.51
CA GLY A 143 -13.65 -19.97 4.89
C GLY A 143 -12.23 -20.03 5.47
N TYR A 144 -11.21 -19.63 4.72
CA TYR A 144 -9.83 -19.55 5.20
C TYR A 144 -9.58 -18.22 5.92
N TYR A 145 -10.15 -18.07 7.12
CA TYR A 145 -10.10 -16.82 7.88
C TYR A 145 -8.68 -16.42 8.34
N ASP A 146 -7.85 -17.41 8.62
CA ASP A 146 -6.45 -17.24 9.06
C ASP A 146 -5.46 -17.17 7.89
N ALA A 147 -5.96 -17.10 6.65
CA ALA A 147 -5.12 -17.06 5.47
C ALA A 147 -4.16 -15.87 5.50
N ARG A 148 -2.88 -16.14 5.24
CA ARG A 148 -1.84 -15.12 5.06
C ARG A 148 -1.46 -15.04 3.59
N VAL A 149 -1.30 -13.82 3.08
CA VAL A 149 -0.79 -13.59 1.74
C VAL A 149 0.38 -12.64 1.85
N THR A 150 1.51 -13.03 1.28
CA THR A 150 2.70 -12.18 1.17
C THR A 150 3.03 -11.97 -0.30
N THR A 151 3.63 -10.83 -0.61
CA THR A 151 4.00 -10.50 -1.98
C THR A 151 5.49 -10.25 -2.08
N ARG A 152 6.07 -10.72 -3.18
CA ARG A 152 7.47 -10.46 -3.54
C ARG A 152 7.59 -10.28 -5.04
N ILE A 153 8.61 -9.53 -5.44
CA ILE A 153 8.98 -9.37 -6.85
C ILE A 153 10.35 -10.02 -7.02
N GLU A 154 10.39 -11.09 -7.81
CA GLU A 154 11.65 -11.74 -8.18
C GLU A 154 12.25 -10.97 -9.36
N PRO A 155 13.47 -10.42 -9.21
CA PRO A 155 14.12 -9.66 -10.26
C PRO A 155 14.56 -10.58 -11.41
N GLY A 156 14.70 -10.02 -12.60
CA GLY A 156 15.17 -10.73 -13.79
C GLY A 156 14.91 -9.93 -15.06
N ALA A 157 15.29 -10.48 -16.21
CA ALA A 157 15.00 -9.87 -17.52
C ALA A 157 13.49 -9.68 -17.73
N LYS A 158 12.69 -10.60 -17.19
CA LYS A 158 11.24 -10.51 -17.03
C LYS A 158 10.93 -10.67 -15.52
N PRO A 159 10.72 -9.57 -14.78
CA PRO A 159 10.39 -9.65 -13.35
C PRO A 159 9.16 -10.52 -13.11
N GLN A 160 9.16 -11.29 -12.01
CA GLN A 160 8.06 -12.18 -11.66
C GLN A 160 7.43 -11.73 -10.33
N VAL A 161 6.16 -11.34 -10.35
CA VAL A 161 5.39 -11.06 -9.14
C VAL A 161 4.90 -12.37 -8.55
N VAL A 162 5.18 -12.62 -7.28
CA VAL A 162 4.73 -13.83 -6.58
C VAL A 162 3.83 -13.47 -5.42
N LEU A 163 2.62 -14.02 -5.44
CA LEU A 163 1.64 -13.99 -4.36
C LEU A 163 1.75 -15.32 -3.60
N ALA A 164 2.45 -15.34 -2.48
CA ALA A 164 2.57 -16.53 -1.65
C ALA A 164 1.41 -16.56 -0.65
N ALA A 165 0.52 -17.54 -0.82
CA ALA A 165 -0.61 -17.78 0.06
C ALA A 165 -0.32 -18.91 1.03
N GLU A 166 -0.68 -18.70 2.29
CA GLU A 166 -0.72 -19.71 3.35
C GLU A 166 -2.18 -19.77 3.82
N PRO A 167 -3.02 -20.67 3.27
CA PRO A 167 -4.45 -20.70 3.60
C PRO A 167 -4.73 -21.06 5.07
N GLY A 168 -3.81 -21.73 5.76
CA GLY A 168 -4.01 -22.27 7.10
C GLY A 168 -4.83 -23.56 7.11
N THR A 169 -5.15 -24.06 8.30
CA THR A 169 -6.05 -25.21 8.49
C THR A 169 -7.49 -24.74 8.61
N LEU A 170 -8.41 -25.37 7.89
CA LEU A 170 -9.85 -25.16 8.11
C LEU A 170 -10.22 -25.66 9.51
N PRO A 171 -10.92 -24.87 10.35
CA PRO A 171 -11.47 -25.39 11.59
C PRO A 171 -12.47 -26.50 11.25
N SER A 172 -12.16 -27.73 11.65
CA SER A 172 -13.07 -28.86 11.53
C SER A 172 -14.30 -28.61 12.41
N GLY A 173 -15.43 -28.33 11.78
CA GLY A 173 -16.75 -28.20 12.41
C GLY A 173 -17.48 -29.53 12.56
#